data_AF-A0A959RBF6-F1
#
_entry.id   AF-A0A959RBF6-F1
#
_cell.length_a   1.000
_cell.length_b   1.000
_cell.length_c   1.000
_cell.angle_alpha   90.00
_cell.angle_beta   90.00
_cell.angle_gamma   90.00
#
_symmetry.space_group_name_H-M   'P 1'
#
loop_
_entity.id
_entity.type
_entity.pdbx_description
1 polymer ?
#
loop_
_entity_poly.entity_id
_entity_poly.type
_entity_poly.pdbx_seq_one_letter_code
_entity_poly.pdbx_strand_id
1 'polypeptide(L)'
;MGKKCHEIQCNQIAIKLFRQIKTRFKILSTLTFIFFFISCGSAKDKCVGCEYTLSRLLEEYGSKKFTVKTDYKDGFVHVFEHRNKYGEAGLYYFDSSGRIRFYAFLIDSTNFVDFSIEYDSKGCIINRTGSEVVNGYFRKSEDSIKATFFLNSINTAYSNINVRVGNKIIEIDTLYQSDFFSNILGRTISLPCSWVESEPMLYVKGLKRNLCTNKVNIFIDSTLIPNEVR
;
A
#
# COMPACT_ATOMS: atom_id res chain seq x y z
N MET A 1 -22.27 86.83 7.15
CA MET A 1 -22.63 86.37 8.50
C MET A 1 -22.36 84.87 8.57
N GLY A 2 -21.51 84.28 9.39
CA GLY A 2 -20.57 84.75 10.41
C GLY A 2 -19.81 83.53 10.95
N LYS A 3 -18.50 83.71 11.20
CA LYS A 3 -17.61 83.07 12.21
C LYS A 3 -17.42 81.53 12.13
N LYS A 4 -16.20 81.07 11.75
CA LYS A 4 -15.02 80.73 12.62
C LYS A 4 -15.24 79.38 13.35
N CYS A 5 -14.28 78.48 13.59
CA CYS A 5 -12.81 78.50 13.61
C CYS A 5 -12.30 77.05 13.83
N HIS A 6 -11.05 76.78 13.42
CA HIS A 6 -10.13 75.71 13.88
C HIS A 6 -10.56 74.24 13.64
N GLU A 7 -9.71 73.30 13.21
CA GLU A 7 -8.32 73.11 13.59
C GLU A 7 -7.59 72.24 12.54
N ILE A 8 -6.46 72.78 12.10
CA ILE A 8 -5.40 72.11 11.34
C ILE A 8 -4.50 71.41 12.37
N GLN A 9 -3.95 70.25 12.00
CA GLN A 9 -2.81 69.52 12.60
C GLN A 9 -3.17 68.15 13.19
N CYS A 10 -3.29 67.12 12.34
CA CYS A 10 -2.89 65.77 12.74
C CYS A 10 -2.59 64.79 11.59
N ASN A 11 -2.29 65.30 10.38
CA ASN A 11 -2.13 64.42 9.20
C ASN A 11 -0.73 64.41 8.56
N GLN A 12 0.28 64.98 9.23
CA GLN A 12 1.68 64.95 8.74
C GLN A 12 2.66 64.18 9.62
N ILE A 13 2.22 63.55 10.72
CA ILE A 13 3.07 62.70 11.57
C ILE A 13 2.93 61.20 11.21
N ALA A 14 1.80 60.77 10.64
CA ALA A 14 1.56 59.37 10.28
C ALA A 14 2.40 58.86 9.08
N ILE A 15 2.79 59.75 8.15
CA ILE A 15 3.47 59.34 6.91
C ILE A 15 5.00 59.21 7.09
N LYS A 16 5.60 59.87 8.09
CA LYS A 16 7.03 59.74 8.40
C LYS A 16 7.37 58.50 9.26
N LEU A 17 6.44 58.01 10.08
CA LEU A 17 6.62 56.80 10.88
C LEU A 17 6.49 55.49 10.06
N PHE A 18 5.72 55.50 8.97
CA PHE A 18 5.56 54.32 8.11
C PHE A 18 6.73 54.03 7.16
N ARG A 19 7.66 54.98 6.97
CA ARG A 19 8.83 54.81 6.08
C ARG A 19 10.10 54.31 6.78
N GLN A 20 10.21 54.38 8.10
CA GLN A 20 11.38 53.84 8.82
C GLN A 20 11.20 52.43 9.41
N ILE A 21 9.98 51.89 9.46
CA ILE A 21 9.72 50.53 9.96
C ILE A 21 9.89 49.46 8.87
N LYS A 22 9.95 49.85 7.58
CA LYS A 22 10.06 48.91 6.45
C LYS A 22 11.44 48.28 6.25
N THR A 23 12.49 48.81 6.87
CA THR A 23 13.87 48.36 6.60
C THR A 23 14.45 47.43 7.67
N ARG A 24 13.86 47.38 8.88
CA ARG A 24 14.33 46.48 9.96
C ARG A 24 13.55 45.17 10.10
N PHE A 25 12.39 45.05 9.44
CA PHE A 25 11.56 43.83 9.50
C PHE A 25 11.87 42.78 8.42
N LYS A 26 12.66 43.11 7.39
CA LYS A 26 13.02 42.14 6.34
C LYS A 26 14.11 41.15 6.76
N ILE A 27 15.00 41.50 7.68
CA ILE A 27 16.08 40.59 8.10
C ILE A 27 15.53 39.53 9.09
N LEU A 28 14.57 39.90 9.95
CA LEU A 28 13.97 38.98 10.92
C LEU A 28 12.97 38.00 10.28
N SER A 29 12.28 38.41 9.21
CA SER A 29 11.36 37.55 8.43
C SER A 29 12.11 36.55 7.54
N THR A 30 13.35 36.83 7.17
CA THR A 30 14.13 35.90 6.33
C THR A 30 14.79 34.80 7.17
N LEU A 31 15.17 35.08 8.43
CA LEU A 31 15.71 34.07 9.34
C LEU A 31 14.67 33.07 9.86
N THR A 32 13.41 33.47 9.99
CA THR A 32 12.31 32.55 10.37
C THR A 32 11.92 31.62 9.21
N PHE A 33 12.14 32.03 7.97
CA PHE A 33 11.89 31.19 6.80
C PHE A 33 12.96 30.11 6.61
N ILE A 34 14.23 30.38 6.94
CA ILE A 34 15.30 29.37 6.81
C ILE A 34 15.18 28.26 7.87
N PHE A 35 14.66 28.53 9.07
CA PHE A 35 14.42 27.49 10.08
C PHE A 35 13.21 26.58 9.76
N PHE A 36 12.27 27.02 8.92
CA PHE A 36 11.15 26.16 8.49
C PHE A 36 11.54 25.14 7.40
N PHE A 37 12.63 25.39 6.66
CA PHE A 37 13.10 24.47 5.62
C PHE A 37 14.12 23.42 6.11
N ILE A 38 14.60 23.50 7.36
CA ILE A 38 15.59 22.55 7.92
C ILE A 38 14.94 21.48 8.83
N SER A 39 13.63 21.56 9.10
CA SER A 39 12.92 20.52 9.88
C SER A 39 12.09 19.54 9.04
N CYS A 40 12.43 19.37 7.76
CA CYS A 40 12.05 18.17 7.02
C CYS A 40 13.25 17.21 6.97
N GLY A 41 13.85 16.94 8.14
CA GLY A 41 14.47 15.64 8.33
C GLY A 41 13.34 14.64 8.20
N SER A 42 13.19 14.06 7.01
CA SER A 42 12.32 12.91 6.76
C SER A 42 12.60 11.95 7.91
N ALA A 43 11.69 11.85 8.87
CA ALA A 43 11.79 10.87 9.92
C ALA A 43 11.94 9.56 9.18
N LYS A 44 13.16 9.00 9.16
CA LYS A 44 13.40 7.68 8.58
C LYS A 44 12.43 6.80 9.33
N ASP A 45 11.35 6.40 8.66
CA ASP A 45 10.30 5.64 9.27
C ASP A 45 10.96 4.45 9.93
N LYS A 46 11.04 4.49 11.25
CA LYS A 46 11.64 3.41 12.00
C LYS A 46 10.64 2.28 11.93
N CYS A 47 10.77 1.42 10.93
CA CYS A 47 10.09 0.13 10.86
C CYS A 47 10.79 -0.83 11.85
N VAL A 48 10.82 -0.43 13.12
CA VAL A 48 11.49 -1.18 14.20
C VAL A 48 10.43 -2.01 14.90
N GLY A 49 10.61 -3.34 14.88
CA GLY A 49 9.88 -4.26 15.75
C GLY A 49 8.70 -5.01 15.12
N CYS A 50 8.58 -5.04 13.80
CA CYS A 50 7.53 -5.78 13.12
C CYS A 50 8.15 -6.92 12.29
N GLU A 51 8.62 -7.93 13.01
CA GLU A 51 9.34 -9.05 12.41
C GLU A 51 8.35 -10.12 11.96
N TYR A 52 8.33 -10.41 10.65
CA TYR A 52 7.71 -11.63 10.14
C TYR A 52 8.77 -12.72 10.17
N THR A 53 8.58 -13.72 11.04
CA THR A 53 9.60 -14.74 11.30
C THR A 53 9.19 -16.11 10.77
N LEU A 54 10.18 -16.97 10.56
CA LEU A 54 9.97 -18.36 10.18
C LEU A 54 9.12 -19.10 11.22
N SER A 55 9.40 -18.89 12.51
CA SER A 55 8.62 -19.50 13.59
C SER A 55 7.14 -19.12 13.51
N ARG A 56 6.85 -17.83 13.30
CA ARG A 56 5.49 -17.32 13.15
C ARG A 56 4.78 -17.93 11.94
N LEU A 57 5.44 -17.99 10.77
CA LEU A 57 4.88 -18.61 9.56
C LEU A 57 4.49 -20.08 9.83
N LEU A 58 5.37 -20.85 10.46
CA LEU A 58 5.14 -22.28 10.71
C LEU A 58 4.09 -22.52 11.81
N GLU A 59 3.99 -21.63 12.80
CA GLU A 59 2.98 -21.68 13.87
C GLU A 59 1.58 -21.31 13.34
N GLU A 60 1.45 -20.22 12.59
CA GLU A 60 0.16 -19.73 12.09
C GLU A 60 -0.46 -20.68 11.05
N TYR A 61 0.35 -21.27 10.16
CA TYR A 61 -0.16 -22.01 8.99
C TYR A 61 0.15 -23.51 9.01
N GLY A 62 1.00 -23.96 9.95
CA GLY A 62 1.41 -25.34 10.09
C GLY A 62 2.51 -25.75 9.11
N SER A 63 3.51 -26.51 9.60
CA SER A 63 4.67 -26.91 8.80
C SER A 63 4.35 -27.82 7.59
N LYS A 64 3.22 -28.52 7.61
CA LYS A 64 2.82 -29.46 6.53
C LYS A 64 2.52 -28.78 5.20
N LYS A 65 2.30 -27.46 5.17
CA LYS A 65 2.07 -26.70 3.95
C LYS A 65 3.36 -26.30 3.23
N PHE A 66 4.51 -26.53 3.86
CA PHE A 66 5.78 -25.99 3.40
C PHE A 66 6.86 -27.05 3.25
N THR A 67 7.72 -26.83 2.26
CA THR A 67 9.05 -27.44 2.17
C THR A 67 10.08 -26.42 2.63
N VAL A 68 10.81 -26.73 3.71
CA VAL A 68 11.88 -25.88 4.25
C VAL A 68 13.22 -26.43 3.80
N LYS A 69 14.04 -25.59 3.16
CA LYS A 69 15.41 -25.90 2.74
C LYS A 69 16.36 -24.86 3.32
N THR A 70 17.32 -25.31 4.12
CA THR A 70 18.40 -24.45 4.60
C THR A 70 19.53 -24.48 3.58
N ASP A 71 19.90 -23.33 3.02
CA ASP A 71 21.14 -23.22 2.27
C ASP A 71 22.24 -22.70 3.20
N TYR A 72 23.20 -23.58 3.48
CA TYR A 72 24.31 -23.25 4.38
C TYR A 72 25.34 -22.32 3.74
N LYS A 73 25.30 -22.10 2.42
CA LYS A 73 26.30 -21.28 1.71
C LYS A 73 26.03 -19.79 1.81
N ASP A 74 24.77 -19.38 1.81
CA ASP A 74 24.35 -17.99 1.86
C ASP A 74 23.73 -17.59 3.21
N GLY A 75 23.50 -18.57 4.11
CA GLY A 75 22.97 -18.35 5.44
C GLY A 75 21.47 -18.05 5.44
N PHE A 76 20.77 -18.33 4.34
CA PHE A 76 19.33 -18.17 4.23
C PHE A 76 18.59 -19.51 4.38
N VAL A 77 17.37 -19.40 4.92
CA VAL A 77 16.38 -20.48 4.93
C VAL A 77 15.34 -20.18 3.87
N HIS A 78 15.27 -21.06 2.87
CA HIS A 78 14.27 -20.98 1.82
C HIS A 78 13.06 -21.82 2.22
N VAL A 79 11.88 -21.21 2.16
CA VAL A 79 10.61 -21.88 2.43
C VAL A 79 9.75 -21.80 1.19
N PHE A 80 9.31 -22.96 0.73
CA PHE A 80 8.45 -23.11 -0.42
C PHE A 80 7.09 -23.60 0.06
N GLU A 81 6.04 -22.82 -0.17
CA GLU A 81 4.68 -23.29 0.01
C GLU A 81 4.33 -24.32 -1.07
N HIS A 82 3.57 -25.35 -0.73
CA HIS A 82 3.17 -26.37 -1.70
C HIS A 82 2.34 -25.77 -2.82
N ARG A 83 2.67 -26.14 -4.06
CA ARG A 83 1.93 -25.65 -5.23
C ARG A 83 0.50 -26.13 -5.22
N ASN A 84 -0.42 -25.27 -5.64
CA ASN A 84 -1.77 -25.69 -5.96
C ASN A 84 -1.83 -26.35 -7.36
N LYS A 85 -3.03 -26.73 -7.81
CA LYS A 85 -3.25 -27.36 -9.12
C LYS A 85 -2.89 -26.50 -10.34
N TYR A 86 -2.78 -25.18 -10.17
CA TYR A 86 -2.37 -24.24 -11.22
C TYR A 86 -0.85 -23.99 -11.20
N GLY A 87 -0.14 -24.62 -10.25
CA GLY A 87 1.29 -24.42 -10.08
C GLY A 87 1.63 -23.19 -9.25
N GLU A 88 0.67 -22.52 -8.63
CA GLU A 88 0.92 -21.28 -7.86
C GLU A 88 1.43 -21.59 -6.45
N ALA A 89 2.30 -20.73 -5.91
CA ALA A 89 2.88 -20.92 -4.58
C ALA A 89 3.48 -19.64 -3.98
N GLY A 90 3.58 -19.59 -2.65
CA GLY A 90 4.43 -18.63 -1.95
C GLY A 90 5.89 -19.10 -1.84
N LEU A 91 6.82 -18.17 -2.03
CA LEU A 91 8.25 -18.37 -1.83
C LEU A 91 8.77 -17.38 -0.79
N TYR A 92 9.49 -17.86 0.22
CA TYR A 92 9.98 -17.04 1.32
C TYR A 92 11.48 -17.29 1.53
N TYR A 93 12.24 -16.23 1.77
CA TYR A 93 13.62 -16.33 2.27
C TYR A 93 13.71 -15.70 3.66
N PHE A 94 14.32 -16.40 4.59
CA PHE A 94 14.59 -15.95 5.94
C PHE A 94 16.11 -15.90 6.17
N ASP A 95 16.58 -14.92 6.93
CA ASP A 95 17.97 -14.89 7.37
C ASP A 95 18.27 -15.99 8.42
N SER A 96 19.53 -16.08 8.84
CA SER A 96 19.98 -16.99 9.90
C SER A 96 19.35 -16.73 11.28
N SER A 97 18.76 -15.55 11.49
CA SER A 97 17.99 -15.20 12.69
C SER A 97 16.49 -15.53 12.54
N GLY A 98 16.09 -16.14 11.42
CA GLY A 98 14.71 -16.50 11.11
C GLY A 98 13.82 -15.34 10.69
N ARG A 99 14.37 -14.18 10.31
CA ARG A 99 13.60 -12.99 9.90
C ARG A 99 13.43 -12.97 8.39
N ILE A 100 12.25 -12.56 7.92
CA ILE A 100 11.98 -12.49 6.48
C ILE A 100 12.91 -11.49 5.80
N ARG A 101 13.34 -11.87 4.60
CA ARG A 101 14.20 -11.11 3.70
C ARG A 101 13.59 -10.98 2.32
N PHE A 102 12.77 -11.95 1.96
CA PHE A 102 12.08 -11.97 0.69
C PHE A 102 10.76 -12.73 0.80
N TYR A 103 9.76 -12.23 0.10
CA TYR A 103 8.54 -12.95 -0.25
C TYR A 103 8.26 -12.78 -1.73
N ALA A 104 7.84 -13.84 -2.40
CA ALA A 104 7.27 -13.79 -3.74
C ALA A 104 6.02 -14.66 -3.86
N PHE A 105 5.08 -14.22 -4.70
CA PHE A 105 3.97 -15.03 -5.17
C PHE A 105 4.26 -15.52 -6.59
N LEU A 106 4.32 -16.83 -6.74
CA LEU A 106 4.56 -17.51 -8.02
C LEU A 106 3.20 -17.81 -8.66
N ILE A 107 2.99 -17.36 -9.90
CA ILE A 107 1.69 -17.49 -10.58
C ILE A 107 1.55 -18.78 -11.41
N ASP A 108 2.64 -19.51 -11.61
CA ASP A 108 2.63 -20.74 -12.41
C ASP A 108 3.77 -21.71 -12.05
N SER A 109 3.77 -22.87 -12.74
CA SER A 109 4.79 -23.91 -12.59
C SER A 109 6.17 -23.53 -13.14
N THR A 110 6.28 -22.46 -13.93
CA THR A 110 7.55 -21.94 -14.45
C THR A 110 8.27 -21.02 -13.46
N ASN A 111 7.67 -20.78 -12.29
CA ASN A 111 8.14 -19.86 -11.26
C ASN A 111 8.08 -18.40 -11.69
N PHE A 112 7.15 -18.01 -12.56
CA PHE A 112 6.96 -16.60 -12.87
C PHE A 112 6.55 -15.82 -11.62
N VAL A 113 7.32 -14.78 -11.30
CA VAL A 113 7.09 -13.90 -10.14
C VAL A 113 6.38 -12.65 -10.62
N ASP A 114 5.10 -12.51 -10.28
CA ASP A 114 4.32 -11.31 -10.60
C ASP A 114 4.32 -10.30 -9.43
N PHE A 115 4.56 -10.80 -8.22
CA PHE A 115 4.61 -10.00 -7.01
C PHE A 115 5.75 -10.43 -6.10
N SER A 116 6.50 -9.46 -5.58
CA SER A 116 7.49 -9.71 -4.54
C SER A 116 7.68 -8.55 -3.58
N ILE A 117 8.19 -8.86 -2.38
CA ILE A 117 8.61 -7.88 -1.38
C ILE A 117 9.99 -8.30 -0.85
N GLU A 118 10.93 -7.36 -0.84
CA GLU A 118 12.24 -7.51 -0.20
C GLU A 118 12.31 -6.69 1.08
N TYR A 119 13.01 -7.25 2.05
CA TYR A 119 13.16 -6.68 3.39
C TYR A 119 14.63 -6.51 3.75
N ASP A 120 14.95 -5.40 4.44
CA ASP A 120 16.28 -5.19 5.02
C ASP A 120 16.53 -6.05 6.27
N SER A 121 17.68 -5.82 6.90
CA SER A 121 18.07 -6.57 8.09
C SER A 121 17.14 -6.43 9.29
N LYS A 122 16.36 -5.36 9.32
CA LYS A 122 15.45 -4.97 10.40
C LYS A 122 14.00 -5.33 10.09
N GLY A 123 13.73 -5.93 8.94
CA GLY A 123 12.37 -6.27 8.49
C GLY A 123 11.64 -5.10 7.82
N CYS A 124 12.35 -4.04 7.43
CA CYS A 124 11.77 -2.92 6.69
C CYS A 124 11.65 -3.30 5.21
N ILE A 125 10.51 -2.99 4.58
CA ILE A 125 10.36 -3.15 3.12
C ILE A 125 11.34 -2.19 2.43
N ILE A 126 12.22 -2.72 1.58
CA ILE A 126 13.17 -1.95 0.77
C ILE A 126 12.86 -1.96 -0.72
N ASN A 127 12.19 -3.01 -1.18
CA ASN A 127 11.75 -3.13 -2.55
C ASN A 127 10.42 -3.88 -2.61
N ARG A 128 9.60 -3.56 -3.61
CA ARG A 128 8.37 -4.26 -3.91
C ARG A 128 8.17 -4.24 -5.41
N THR A 129 7.84 -5.40 -5.96
CA THR A 129 7.40 -5.55 -7.35
C THR A 129 5.97 -6.04 -7.39
N GLY A 130 5.26 -5.72 -8.48
CA GLY A 130 3.86 -6.11 -8.66
C GLY A 130 2.84 -5.17 -8.03
N SER A 131 1.59 -5.46 -8.34
CA SER A 131 0.38 -4.73 -7.94
C SER A 131 -0.14 -5.20 -6.57
N GLU A 132 -1.09 -4.50 -5.96
CA GLU A 132 -1.60 -4.91 -4.62
C GLU A 132 -2.50 -6.13 -4.73
N VAL A 133 -3.27 -6.18 -5.83
CA VAL A 133 -3.91 -7.39 -6.33
C VAL A 133 -2.82 -8.26 -6.94
N VAL A 134 -2.45 -9.34 -6.24
CA VAL A 134 -1.34 -10.21 -6.63
C VAL A 134 -1.74 -11.30 -7.61
N ASN A 135 -3.04 -11.58 -7.71
CA ASN A 135 -3.61 -12.49 -8.70
C ASN A 135 -5.14 -12.27 -8.79
N GLY A 136 -5.76 -12.74 -9.87
CA GLY A 136 -7.20 -12.79 -10.02
C GLY A 136 -7.68 -13.94 -10.92
N TYR A 137 -8.82 -14.52 -10.58
CA TYR A 137 -9.51 -15.51 -11.42
C TYR A 137 -10.88 -15.02 -11.84
N PHE A 138 -11.26 -15.41 -13.05
CA PHE A 138 -12.56 -15.11 -13.60
C PHE A 138 -13.21 -16.41 -14.07
N ARG A 139 -14.49 -16.57 -13.75
CA ARG A 139 -15.29 -17.70 -14.23
C ARG A 139 -16.66 -17.20 -14.65
N LYS A 140 -16.98 -17.42 -15.93
CA LYS A 140 -18.31 -17.18 -16.49
C LYS A 140 -19.30 -18.26 -16.02
N SER A 141 -20.50 -17.82 -15.66
CA SER A 141 -21.73 -18.61 -15.57
C SER A 141 -22.72 -18.04 -16.60
N GLU A 142 -23.96 -18.55 -16.62
CA GLU A 142 -24.99 -18.14 -17.58
C GLU A 142 -25.15 -16.60 -17.67
N ASP A 143 -25.48 -15.96 -16.54
CA ASP A 143 -25.75 -14.50 -16.50
C ASP A 143 -24.74 -13.68 -15.69
N SER A 144 -23.64 -14.30 -15.24
CA SER A 144 -22.68 -13.63 -14.37
C SER A 144 -21.25 -14.09 -14.57
N ILE A 145 -20.31 -13.23 -14.19
CA ILE A 145 -18.90 -13.53 -14.09
C ILE A 145 -18.54 -13.48 -12.60
N LYS A 146 -18.07 -14.60 -12.07
CA LYS A 146 -17.44 -14.64 -10.75
C LYS A 146 -16.01 -14.15 -10.90
N ALA A 147 -15.69 -13.04 -10.25
CA ALA A 147 -14.35 -12.49 -10.18
C ALA A 147 -13.80 -12.70 -8.77
N THR A 148 -12.67 -13.37 -8.67
CA THR A 148 -11.91 -13.52 -7.43
C THR A 148 -10.63 -12.72 -7.53
N PHE A 149 -10.36 -11.85 -6.56
CA PHE A 149 -9.09 -11.12 -6.48
C PHE A 149 -8.38 -11.46 -5.17
N PHE A 150 -7.05 -11.42 -5.21
CA PHE A 150 -6.18 -11.77 -4.08
C PHE A 150 -5.26 -10.62 -3.72
N LEU A 151 -5.11 -10.36 -2.43
CA LEU A 151 -4.25 -9.33 -1.85
C LEU A 151 -3.21 -9.98 -0.93
N ASN A 152 -1.97 -9.51 -0.99
CA ASN A 152 -0.94 -9.96 -0.03
C ASN A 152 -1.23 -9.43 1.38
N SER A 153 -1.12 -10.28 2.40
CA SER A 153 -1.38 -9.93 3.80
C SER A 153 -0.14 -9.82 4.67
N ILE A 154 1.09 -10.06 4.17
CA ILE A 154 2.30 -9.91 4.99
C ILE A 154 2.37 -8.49 5.55
N ASN A 155 2.28 -8.39 6.88
CA ASN A 155 2.31 -7.16 7.65
C ASN A 155 1.37 -6.06 7.13
N THR A 156 0.26 -6.46 6.53
CA THR A 156 -0.68 -5.56 5.86
C THR A 156 -2.11 -5.86 6.28
N ALA A 157 -2.88 -4.82 6.59
CA ALA A 157 -4.33 -4.91 6.73
C ALA A 157 -5.01 -4.01 5.71
N TYR A 158 -6.17 -4.45 5.23
CA TYR A 158 -6.98 -3.68 4.27
C TYR A 158 -8.32 -3.29 4.87
N SER A 159 -8.85 -2.16 4.42
CA SER A 159 -10.17 -1.66 4.82
C SER A 159 -10.76 -0.77 3.73
N ASN A 160 -12.08 -0.53 3.81
CA ASN A 160 -12.82 0.31 2.86
C ASN A 160 -12.54 -0.06 1.41
N ILE A 161 -12.54 -1.36 1.13
CA ILE A 161 -12.30 -1.87 -0.22
C ILE A 161 -13.59 -1.73 -1.01
N ASN A 162 -13.51 -1.17 -2.21
CA ASN A 162 -14.55 -1.26 -3.21
C ASN A 162 -14.00 -1.77 -4.54
N VAL A 163 -14.90 -2.37 -5.30
CA VAL A 163 -14.63 -2.84 -6.66
C VAL A 163 -15.53 -2.09 -7.62
N ARG A 164 -14.94 -1.50 -8.65
CA ARG A 164 -15.66 -0.83 -9.74
C ARG A 164 -15.55 -1.62 -11.03
N VAL A 165 -16.67 -1.78 -11.72
CA VAL A 165 -16.77 -2.30 -13.10
C VAL A 165 -17.79 -1.44 -13.83
N GLY A 166 -17.39 -0.76 -14.90
CA GLY A 166 -18.25 0.26 -15.51
C GLY A 166 -18.59 1.37 -14.52
N ASN A 167 -19.86 1.78 -14.50
CA ASN A 167 -20.39 2.75 -13.54
C ASN A 167 -20.88 2.13 -12.23
N LYS A 168 -20.58 0.86 -11.97
CA LYS A 168 -21.08 0.11 -10.81
C LYS A 168 -19.98 -0.05 -9.78
N ILE A 169 -20.33 0.13 -8.51
CA ILE A 169 -19.43 0.02 -7.37
C ILE A 169 -20.00 -1.02 -6.41
N ILE A 170 -19.14 -1.92 -5.96
CA ILE A 170 -19.44 -2.95 -4.97
C ILE A 170 -18.54 -2.70 -3.77
N GLU A 171 -19.13 -2.43 -2.60
CA GLU A 171 -18.40 -2.32 -1.34
C GLU A 171 -18.06 -3.73 -0.81
N ILE A 172 -16.83 -3.90 -0.35
CA ILE A 172 -16.30 -5.16 0.18
C ILE A 172 -16.08 -4.99 1.68
N ASP A 173 -16.91 -5.68 2.44
CA ASP A 173 -16.92 -5.67 3.90
C ASP A 173 -15.88 -6.60 4.52
N THR A 174 -15.60 -7.73 3.86
CA THR A 174 -14.80 -8.81 4.40
C THR A 174 -13.93 -9.47 3.33
N LEU A 175 -12.69 -9.79 3.70
CA LEU A 175 -11.78 -10.65 2.95
C LEU A 175 -11.65 -11.98 3.68
N TYR A 176 -11.58 -13.09 2.96
CA TYR A 176 -11.29 -14.40 3.54
C TYR A 176 -9.80 -14.71 3.45
N GLN A 177 -9.26 -15.43 4.41
CA GLN A 177 -7.93 -16.02 4.32
C GLN A 177 -7.94 -17.15 3.29
N SER A 178 -6.97 -17.18 2.38
CA SER A 178 -6.86 -18.27 1.41
C SER A 178 -6.55 -19.60 2.10
N ASP A 179 -7.28 -20.65 1.75
CA ASP A 179 -6.97 -22.02 2.22
C ASP A 179 -5.66 -22.56 1.64
N PHE A 180 -5.31 -22.08 0.44
CA PHE A 180 -4.16 -22.55 -0.35
C PHE A 180 -2.87 -21.80 -0.04
N PHE A 181 -2.97 -20.55 0.41
CA PHE A 181 -1.82 -19.65 0.53
C PHE A 181 -1.82 -18.95 1.87
N SER A 182 -0.68 -18.94 2.53
CA SER A 182 -0.53 -18.48 3.90
C SER A 182 -0.67 -16.96 4.01
N ASN A 183 -0.12 -16.18 3.08
CA ASN A 183 -0.17 -14.72 3.16
C ASN A 183 -1.05 -14.05 2.11
N ILE A 184 -2.17 -14.67 1.78
CA ILE A 184 -3.11 -14.17 0.77
C ILE A 184 -4.51 -14.05 1.36
N LEU A 185 -5.08 -12.87 1.23
CA LEU A 185 -6.49 -12.60 1.47
C LEU A 185 -7.23 -12.56 0.13
N GLY A 186 -8.43 -13.12 0.06
CA GLY A 186 -9.24 -13.17 -1.15
C GLY A 186 -10.63 -12.60 -0.95
N ARG A 187 -11.25 -12.20 -2.06
CA ARG A 187 -12.69 -11.98 -2.14
C ARG A 187 -13.18 -12.43 -3.51
N THR A 188 -14.33 -13.09 -3.50
CA THR A 188 -15.08 -13.40 -4.72
C THR A 188 -16.32 -12.50 -4.78
N ILE A 189 -16.53 -11.88 -5.93
CA ILE A 189 -17.72 -11.10 -6.25
C ILE A 189 -18.41 -11.68 -7.48
N SER A 190 -19.72 -11.47 -7.59
CA SER A 190 -20.50 -11.86 -8.75
C SER A 190 -20.88 -10.61 -9.53
N LEU A 191 -20.49 -10.56 -10.80
CA LEU A 191 -20.73 -9.43 -11.69
C LEU A 191 -21.74 -9.86 -12.76
N PRO A 192 -22.88 -9.18 -12.95
CA PRO A 192 -23.74 -9.42 -14.10
C PRO A 192 -22.95 -9.27 -15.42
N CYS A 193 -23.16 -10.17 -16.39
CA CYS A 193 -22.46 -10.10 -17.69
C CYS A 193 -22.63 -8.73 -18.36
N SER A 194 -23.82 -8.14 -18.27
CA SER A 194 -24.14 -6.81 -18.82
C SER A 194 -23.27 -5.68 -18.27
N TRP A 195 -22.71 -5.81 -17.06
CA TRP A 195 -21.78 -4.80 -16.51
C TRP A 195 -20.41 -4.91 -17.20
N VAL A 196 -19.95 -6.14 -17.41
CA VAL A 196 -18.63 -6.45 -17.98
C VAL A 196 -18.58 -6.18 -19.49
N GLU A 197 -19.68 -6.41 -20.21
CA GLU A 197 -19.79 -6.10 -21.65
C GLU A 197 -19.55 -4.61 -21.93
N SER A 198 -19.96 -3.72 -21.02
CA SER A 198 -19.80 -2.27 -21.16
C SER A 198 -18.38 -1.76 -20.86
N GLU A 199 -17.72 -2.32 -19.84
CA GLU A 199 -16.34 -2.01 -19.47
C GLU A 199 -15.71 -3.27 -18.86
N PRO A 200 -14.84 -4.01 -19.59
CA PRO A 200 -14.31 -5.29 -19.14
C PRO A 200 -13.14 -5.15 -18.15
N MET A 201 -13.07 -4.04 -17.42
CA MET A 201 -11.99 -3.74 -16.48
C MET A 201 -12.53 -3.75 -15.06
N LEU A 202 -11.89 -4.52 -14.19
CA LEU A 202 -12.19 -4.57 -12.77
C LEU A 202 -11.18 -3.71 -12.02
N TYR A 203 -11.65 -2.65 -11.37
CA TYR A 203 -10.81 -1.77 -10.55
C TYR A 203 -11.03 -2.08 -9.08
N VAL A 204 -9.96 -2.37 -8.34
CA VAL A 204 -10.00 -2.55 -6.89
C VAL A 204 -9.37 -1.33 -6.24
N LYS A 205 -10.08 -0.70 -5.32
CA LYS A 205 -9.56 0.43 -4.54
C LYS A 205 -9.81 0.19 -3.07
N GLY A 206 -8.89 0.62 -2.22
CA GLY A 206 -9.11 0.60 -0.78
C GLY A 206 -8.03 1.30 0.01
N LEU A 207 -8.08 1.12 1.33
CA LEU A 207 -7.05 1.56 2.26
C LEU A 207 -6.17 0.39 2.64
N LYS A 208 -4.86 0.59 2.53
CA LYS A 208 -3.81 -0.32 2.95
C LYS A 208 -3.12 0.25 4.17
N ARG A 209 -3.19 -0.47 5.30
CA ARG A 209 -2.46 -0.15 6.53
C ARG A 209 -1.26 -1.08 6.66
N ASN A 210 -0.06 -0.50 6.69
CA ASN A 210 1.13 -1.23 7.10
C ASN A 210 1.08 -1.47 8.62
N LEU A 211 1.03 -2.72 9.04
CA LEU A 211 0.85 -3.10 10.45
C LEU A 211 2.06 -2.74 11.33
N CYS A 212 3.22 -2.56 10.72
CA CYS A 212 4.47 -2.24 11.40
C CYS A 212 4.58 -0.75 11.76
N THR A 213 4.14 0.11 10.84
CA THR A 213 4.29 1.57 10.94
C THR A 213 2.97 2.28 11.23
N ASN A 214 1.85 1.55 11.17
CA ASN A 214 0.48 2.07 11.16
C ASN A 214 0.17 3.09 10.05
N LYS A 215 1.07 3.25 9.06
CA LYS A 215 0.83 4.12 7.91
C LYS A 215 -0.30 3.56 7.06
N VAL A 216 -1.24 4.43 6.73
CA VAL A 216 -2.37 4.13 5.86
C VAL A 216 -2.16 4.84 4.53
N ASN A 217 -2.21 4.08 3.43
CA ASN A 217 -2.16 4.59 2.07
C ASN A 217 -3.39 4.11 1.31
N ILE A 218 -3.82 4.88 0.32
CA ILE A 218 -4.80 4.42 -0.66
C ILE A 218 -4.06 3.53 -1.67
N PHE A 219 -4.66 2.40 -2.04
CA PHE A 219 -4.23 1.65 -3.21
C PHE A 219 -5.34 1.62 -4.26
N ILE A 220 -4.93 1.54 -5.51
CA ILE A 220 -5.81 1.38 -6.67
C ILE A 220 -5.12 0.38 -7.58
N ASP A 221 -5.89 -0.60 -8.02
CA ASP A 221 -5.46 -1.67 -8.91
C ASP A 221 -6.49 -1.91 -10.00
N SER A 222 -6.07 -2.52 -11.10
CA SER A 222 -6.96 -2.85 -12.20
C SER A 222 -6.54 -4.11 -12.91
N THR A 223 -7.50 -4.94 -13.28
CA THR A 223 -7.25 -6.14 -14.07
C THR A 223 -8.30 -6.28 -15.16
N LEU A 224 -7.84 -6.66 -16.35
CA LEU A 224 -8.69 -6.89 -17.51
C LEU A 224 -9.38 -8.24 -17.34
N ILE A 225 -10.71 -8.25 -17.48
CA ILE A 225 -11.50 -9.47 -17.54
C ILE A 225 -11.26 -10.11 -18.92
N PRO A 226 -10.69 -11.33 -18.98
CA PRO A 226 -10.29 -11.96 -20.24
C PRO A 226 -11.45 -12.16 -21.22
N ASN A 227 -11.18 -12.15 -22.52
CA ASN A 227 -12.23 -12.26 -23.56
C ASN A 227 -12.96 -13.60 -23.50
N GLU A 228 -12.25 -14.65 -23.10
CA GLU A 228 -12.73 -16.02 -23.03
C GLU A 228 -13.78 -16.23 -21.92
N VAL A 229 -13.85 -15.30 -20.96
CA VAL A 229 -14.83 -15.30 -19.88
C VAL A 229 -15.88 -14.20 -20.03
N ARG A 230 -15.85 -13.42 -21.12
CA ARG A 230 -16.90 -12.46 -21.48
C ARG A 230 -17.99 -13.12 -22.30
#